data_AF-A0AAW1PFX4-F1
#
_entry.id   AF-A0AAW1PFX4-F1
#
_cell.length_a   1.000
_cell.length_b   1.000
_cell.length_c   1.000
_cell.angle_alpha   90.00
_cell.angle_beta   90.00
_cell.angle_gamma   90.00
#
_symmetry.space_group_name_H-M   'P 1'
#
loop_
_entity.id
_entity.type
_entity.pdbx_description
1 polymer ?
#
loop_
_entity_poly.entity_id
_entity_poly.type
_entity_poly.pdbx_seq_one_letter_code
_entity_poly.pdbx_strand_id
1 'polypeptide(L)'
;MEADASPMAASARRAAAVPVPATVHPIPERTNDELIEVWTEAFRYLKIRLLDIRSEACASIEMRPLLRAVHGKLLSLLTDTVQTAGANNSFLLIGPRGTGKTLVIQRALSDLHKRFNTDPASPQVGFVRLTGLAHTEDRSAFREIARQLCETFGMPFVKGASLEENLAFLRDMLKELARAHKVVVFVLDEFDMFTKRAKQTLLYNLLDAMQQADMQAAVVGVSCRGDVMELLEKRVRSRFSYRKELVLAESCLGLGLRPTAAATAGRASATAGMGPAPATSAATAAAATAATAASGSGTGADAPDPGNCPPAILRAMLSLPAGFAHPDVAASHNAAVARVLQDNTFLDALEVICKKGFSTPRDLVDVCVIALCGVWEPEKEGLSVHSMLAAVQEVCSIQDSQSMMVGSLSVLELYMLVAIQRIRRRGPQACNFEQVFDEYRRSLQLEDHPDKFSRAQAFRAFERLLSMALTFYVDPKAEQKGGLREFHAVAINVSHEEIEAGMKTVENCPSRLLTWLNREAVQASYAAD
;
A
#
# COMPACT_ATOMS: atom_id res chain seq x y z
N MET A 1 33.76 52.80 -53.10
CA MET A 1 32.45 52.75 -53.79
C MET A 1 31.59 51.77 -53.02
N GLU A 2 31.20 52.12 -51.79
CA GLU A 2 30.12 53.07 -51.45
C GLU A 2 28.77 52.65 -52.03
N ALA A 3 27.90 52.19 -51.14
CA ALA A 3 26.50 52.61 -50.99
C ALA A 3 25.90 51.72 -49.87
N ASP A 4 25.74 52.09 -48.60
CA ASP A 4 25.20 53.28 -47.90
C ASP A 4 23.90 52.89 -47.14
N ALA A 5 23.67 53.58 -46.02
CA ALA A 5 22.51 53.63 -45.12
C ALA A 5 22.43 52.68 -43.90
N SER A 6 22.78 53.25 -42.74
CA SER A 6 22.16 52.97 -41.42
C SER A 6 20.95 53.93 -41.20
N PRO A 7 20.31 54.00 -40.01
CA PRO A 7 19.18 53.18 -39.55
C PRO A 7 17.92 54.02 -39.21
N MET A 8 16.73 53.41 -39.07
CA MET A 8 15.60 54.10 -38.41
C MET A 8 14.64 53.14 -37.69
N ALA A 9 14.29 53.53 -36.47
CA ALA A 9 13.59 52.78 -35.43
C ALA A 9 12.07 52.63 -35.65
N ALA A 10 11.46 51.59 -35.05
CA ALA A 10 10.26 51.74 -34.19
C ALA A 10 9.75 50.41 -33.57
N SER A 11 9.63 50.46 -32.24
CA SER A 11 8.49 49.97 -31.43
C SER A 11 8.33 48.47 -31.09
N ALA A 12 8.91 48.16 -29.94
CA ALA A 12 8.50 47.22 -28.90
C ALA A 12 7.00 46.82 -28.82
N ARG A 13 6.76 45.53 -28.59
CA ARG A 13 5.78 45.04 -27.59
C ARG A 13 6.37 43.88 -26.78
N ARG A 14 6.69 44.18 -25.52
CA ARG A 14 7.05 43.24 -24.45
C ARG A 14 5.90 42.27 -24.19
N ALA A 15 6.14 40.97 -24.29
CA ALA A 15 5.36 39.96 -23.57
C ALA A 15 5.97 39.81 -22.17
N ALA A 16 5.17 40.06 -21.14
CA ALA A 16 5.58 40.02 -19.74
C ALA A 16 5.99 38.59 -19.35
N ALA A 17 7.27 38.42 -19.03
CA ALA A 17 7.81 37.22 -18.41
C ALA A 17 7.26 37.09 -16.98
N VAL A 18 6.65 35.94 -16.67
CA VAL A 18 6.33 35.52 -15.31
C VAL A 18 7.65 35.25 -14.58
N PRO A 19 7.84 35.74 -13.34
CA PRO A 19 9.10 35.57 -12.63
C PRO A 19 9.27 34.12 -12.19
N VAL A 20 10.22 33.42 -12.81
CA VAL A 20 10.81 32.19 -12.27
C VAL A 20 11.60 32.60 -11.02
N PRO A 21 11.38 31.98 -9.84
CA PRO A 21 12.27 32.23 -8.70
C PRO A 21 13.63 31.61 -9.01
N ALA A 22 14.52 32.43 -9.54
CA ALA A 22 15.92 32.14 -9.74
C ALA A 22 16.68 32.42 -8.44
N THR A 23 16.95 31.38 -7.66
CA THR A 23 18.14 31.27 -6.81
C THR A 23 18.45 29.79 -6.63
N VAL A 24 18.92 29.14 -7.71
CA VAL A 24 19.77 27.95 -7.55
C VAL A 24 21.14 28.51 -7.19
N HIS A 25 21.49 28.49 -5.91
CA HIS A 25 22.86 28.75 -5.50
C HIS A 25 23.76 27.74 -6.23
N PRO A 26 24.87 28.17 -6.86
CA PRO A 26 25.83 27.23 -7.42
C PRO A 26 26.29 26.32 -6.29
N ILE A 27 26.12 25.01 -6.48
CA ILE A 27 26.58 23.99 -5.54
C ILE A 27 28.07 24.27 -5.31
N PRO A 28 28.54 24.49 -4.07
CA PRO A 28 29.96 24.65 -3.81
C PRO A 28 30.69 23.44 -4.38
N GLU A 29 31.82 23.65 -5.05
CA GLU A 29 32.66 22.60 -5.64
C GLU A 29 33.06 21.59 -4.55
N ARG A 30 32.22 20.58 -4.33
CA ARG A 30 32.48 19.46 -3.43
C ARG A 30 33.30 18.43 -4.18
N THR A 31 34.21 17.78 -3.48
CA THR A 31 34.92 16.63 -4.05
C THR A 31 33.92 15.51 -4.35
N ASN A 32 34.19 14.69 -5.37
CA ASN A 32 33.30 13.58 -5.74
C ASN A 32 33.04 12.64 -4.55
N ASP A 33 34.02 12.47 -3.66
CA ASP A 33 33.92 11.63 -2.45
C ASP A 33 32.96 12.21 -1.39
N GLU A 34 32.99 13.53 -1.17
CA GLU A 34 32.03 14.22 -0.28
C GLU A 34 30.61 14.17 -0.82
N LEU A 35 30.44 14.27 -2.15
CA LEU A 35 29.13 14.11 -2.77
C LEU A 35 28.60 12.70 -2.57
N ILE A 36 29.42 11.67 -2.77
CA ILE A 36 29.06 10.26 -2.55
C ILE A 36 28.55 10.04 -1.12
N GLU A 37 29.25 10.57 -0.12
CA GLU A 37 28.90 10.37 1.29
C GLU A 37 27.54 11.02 1.64
N VAL A 38 27.35 12.27 1.23
CA VAL A 38 26.11 13.02 1.47
C VAL A 38 24.91 12.38 0.78
N TRP A 39 25.12 11.91 -0.45
CA TRP A 39 24.12 11.18 -1.21
C TRP A 39 23.78 9.85 -0.51
N THR A 40 24.77 9.11 -0.03
CA THR A 40 24.55 7.87 0.72
C THR A 40 23.75 8.11 2.01
N GLU A 41 23.98 9.23 2.69
CA GLU A 41 23.19 9.63 3.85
C GLU A 41 21.74 9.96 3.50
N ALA A 42 21.52 10.71 2.42
CA ALA A 42 20.17 11.01 1.92
C ALA A 42 19.41 9.73 1.54
N PHE A 43 20.07 8.78 0.89
CA PHE A 43 19.49 7.47 0.56
C PHE A 43 19.13 6.68 1.83
N ARG A 44 20.04 6.62 2.81
CA ARG A 44 19.78 5.95 4.10
C ARG A 44 18.57 6.57 4.79
N TYR A 45 18.47 7.90 4.78
CA TYR A 45 17.33 8.62 5.34
C TYR A 45 16.02 8.27 4.64
N LEU A 46 15.98 8.30 3.30
CA LEU A 46 14.79 7.93 2.52
C LEU A 46 14.39 6.47 2.73
N LYS A 47 15.36 5.55 2.78
CA LYS A 47 15.11 4.13 3.04
C LYS A 47 14.48 3.90 4.42
N ILE A 48 15.01 4.54 5.46
CA ILE A 48 14.45 4.47 6.82
C ILE A 48 13.05 5.08 6.83
N ARG A 49 12.86 6.23 6.18
CA ARG A 49 11.57 6.92 6.08
C ARG A 49 10.47 6.06 5.46
N LEU A 50 10.80 5.25 4.45
CA LEU A 50 9.85 4.40 3.74
C LEU A 50 9.60 3.05 4.43
N LEU A 51 10.64 2.45 5.03
CA LEU A 51 10.57 1.09 5.57
C LEU A 51 10.27 1.04 7.07
N ASP A 52 10.75 2.01 7.84
CA ASP A 52 10.56 2.04 9.29
C ASP A 52 9.46 3.03 9.69
N ILE A 53 8.29 2.48 9.98
CA ILE A 53 7.11 3.23 10.42
C ILE A 53 7.35 3.92 11.77
N ARG A 54 8.27 3.40 12.61
CA ARG A 54 8.54 3.93 13.96
C ARG A 54 9.58 5.05 13.98
N SER A 55 10.30 5.24 12.88
CA SER A 55 11.34 6.26 12.79
C SER A 55 10.76 7.68 12.76
N GLU A 56 11.50 8.63 13.35
CA GLU A 56 11.20 10.07 13.23
C GLU A 56 11.23 10.55 11.78
N ALA A 57 12.01 9.90 10.91
CA ALA A 57 12.04 10.19 9.50
C ALA A 57 10.69 9.93 8.83
N CYS A 58 9.97 8.88 9.26
CA CYS A 58 8.61 8.57 8.77
C CYS A 58 7.59 9.62 9.25
N ALA A 59 7.78 10.18 10.45
CA ALA A 59 6.94 11.26 10.97
C ALA A 59 7.05 12.56 10.15
N SER A 60 8.08 12.72 9.31
CA SER A 60 8.18 13.87 8.39
C SER A 60 7.25 13.77 7.17
N ILE A 61 6.70 12.59 6.86
CA ILE A 61 5.81 12.40 5.71
C ILE A 61 4.49 13.14 5.94
N GLU A 62 4.01 13.89 4.95
CA GLU A 62 2.69 14.52 5.03
C GLU A 62 1.58 13.46 5.04
N MET A 63 0.74 13.48 6.07
CA MET A 63 -0.41 12.58 6.15
C MET A 63 -1.49 12.99 5.16
N ARG A 64 -2.08 11.99 4.50
CA ARG A 64 -3.26 12.16 3.64
C ARG A 64 -4.41 12.83 4.40
N PRO A 65 -5.26 13.65 3.75
CA PRO A 65 -6.36 14.35 4.41
C PRO A 65 -7.28 13.44 5.23
N LEU A 66 -7.66 12.28 4.66
CA LEU A 66 -8.47 11.27 5.36
C LEU A 66 -7.77 10.71 6.60
N LEU A 67 -6.48 10.38 6.47
CA LEU A 67 -5.67 9.88 7.60
C LEU A 67 -5.43 10.97 8.65
N ARG A 68 -5.35 12.24 8.26
CA ARG A 68 -5.19 13.39 9.16
C ARG A 68 -6.44 13.61 10.00
N ALA A 69 -7.62 13.47 9.42
CA ALA A 69 -8.88 13.54 10.16
C ALA A 69 -8.96 12.41 11.21
N VAL A 70 -8.60 11.18 10.82
CA VAL A 70 -8.57 10.02 11.73
C VAL A 70 -7.52 10.19 12.82
N HIS A 71 -6.34 10.69 12.47
CA HIS A 71 -5.28 11.04 13.43
C HIS A 71 -5.77 12.05 14.46
N GLY A 72 -6.42 13.13 14.03
CA GLY A 72 -6.95 14.16 14.93
C GLY A 72 -7.96 13.60 15.93
N LYS A 73 -8.89 12.75 15.46
CA LYS A 73 -9.86 12.06 16.32
C LYS A 73 -9.19 11.08 17.29
N LEU A 74 -8.24 10.27 16.82
CA LEU A 74 -7.51 9.33 17.68
C LEU A 74 -6.72 10.07 18.77
N LEU A 75 -6.02 11.14 18.39
CA LEU A 75 -5.24 11.93 19.32
C LEU A 75 -6.11 12.63 20.37
N SER A 76 -7.28 13.15 19.98
CA SER A 76 -8.21 13.75 20.95
C SER A 76 -8.72 12.70 21.94
N LEU A 77 -9.13 11.52 21.47
CA LEU A 77 -9.59 10.42 22.34
C LEU A 77 -8.52 9.95 23.32
N LEU A 78 -7.29 9.77 22.85
CA LEU A 78 -6.18 9.37 23.71
C LEU A 78 -5.84 10.48 24.71
N THR A 79 -5.85 11.75 24.29
CA THR A 79 -5.64 12.91 25.17
C THR A 79 -6.72 12.98 26.25
N ASP A 80 -7.98 12.77 25.89
CA ASP A 80 -9.11 12.73 26.82
C ASP A 80 -8.93 11.62 27.87
N THR A 81 -8.47 10.43 27.45
CA THR A 81 -8.19 9.31 28.37
C THR A 81 -7.01 9.60 29.30
N VAL A 82 -6.01 10.36 28.86
CA VAL A 82 -4.90 10.77 29.74
C VAL A 82 -5.33 11.85 30.74
N GLN A 83 -6.09 12.86 30.29
CA GLN A 83 -6.44 14.02 31.11
C GLN A 83 -7.61 13.77 32.06
N THR A 84 -8.58 12.95 31.65
CA THR A 84 -9.79 12.68 32.44
C THR A 84 -9.67 11.34 33.15
N ALA A 85 -9.57 11.37 34.47
CA ALA A 85 -9.55 10.16 35.28
C ALA A 85 -10.84 9.34 35.07
N GLY A 86 -10.70 8.05 34.76
CA GLY A 86 -11.80 7.12 34.51
C GLY A 86 -12.41 7.17 33.09
N ALA A 87 -11.89 8.01 32.18
CA ALA A 87 -12.36 8.06 30.79
C ALA A 87 -11.71 6.97 29.91
N ASN A 88 -12.17 5.72 30.06
CA ASN A 88 -11.68 4.59 29.27
C ASN A 88 -12.32 4.57 27.88
N ASN A 89 -11.48 4.64 26.84
CA ASN A 89 -11.94 4.73 25.46
C ASN A 89 -11.47 3.53 24.62
N SER A 90 -12.35 3.02 23.78
CA SER A 90 -12.03 1.99 22.79
C SER A 90 -12.23 2.51 21.37
N PHE A 91 -11.23 2.30 20.52
CA PHE A 91 -11.15 2.76 19.15
C PHE A 91 -10.83 1.57 18.24
N LEU A 92 -11.56 1.45 17.13
CA LEU A 92 -11.34 0.39 16.16
C LEU A 92 -11.15 1.00 14.78
N LEU A 93 -9.97 0.80 14.21
CA LEU A 93 -9.57 1.26 12.90
C LEU A 93 -9.67 0.13 11.88
N ILE A 94 -10.59 0.29 10.91
CA ILE A 94 -10.84 -0.72 9.87
C ILE A 94 -10.57 -0.09 8.51
N GLY A 95 -9.87 -0.81 7.63
CA GLY A 95 -9.64 -0.45 6.23
C GLY A 95 -8.71 -1.44 5.52
N PRO A 96 -8.61 -1.43 4.19
CA PRO A 96 -7.81 -2.41 3.44
C PRO A 96 -6.32 -2.35 3.79
N ARG A 97 -5.57 -3.42 3.50
CA ARG A 97 -4.12 -3.49 3.72
C ARG A 97 -3.40 -2.41 2.89
N GLY A 98 -2.24 -1.96 3.35
CA GLY A 98 -1.43 -0.95 2.64
C GLY A 98 -1.91 0.50 2.73
N THR A 99 -3.01 0.78 3.44
CA THR A 99 -3.55 2.15 3.60
C THR A 99 -2.86 3.02 4.65
N GLY A 100 -1.86 2.51 5.37
CA GLY A 100 -1.16 3.30 6.40
C GLY A 100 -1.93 3.44 7.72
N LYS A 101 -2.80 2.49 8.07
CA LYS A 101 -3.48 2.45 9.38
C LYS A 101 -2.50 2.48 10.56
N THR A 102 -1.49 1.62 10.51
CA THR A 102 -0.44 1.53 11.53
C THR A 102 0.40 2.82 11.61
N LEU A 103 0.58 3.52 10.48
CA LEU A 103 1.28 4.81 10.43
C LEU A 103 0.53 5.88 11.25
N VAL A 104 -0.80 5.97 11.08
CA VAL A 104 -1.63 6.92 11.84
C VAL A 104 -1.54 6.67 13.34
N ILE A 105 -1.61 5.40 13.74
CA ILE A 105 -1.52 5.02 15.16
C ILE A 105 -0.14 5.35 15.69
N GLN A 106 0.92 4.93 14.99
CA GLN A 106 2.29 5.20 15.43
C GLN A 106 2.54 6.70 15.63
N ARG A 107 2.04 7.54 14.72
CA ARG A 107 2.18 8.99 14.83
C ARG A 107 1.38 9.58 15.99
N ALA A 108 0.15 9.13 16.19
CA ALA A 108 -0.65 9.55 17.34
C ALA A 108 0.01 9.17 18.68
N LEU A 109 0.61 7.97 18.76
CA LEU A 109 1.35 7.53 19.95
C LEU A 109 2.64 8.33 20.16
N SER A 110 3.39 8.63 19.09
CA SER A 110 4.58 9.48 19.16
C SER A 110 4.24 10.91 19.61
N ASP A 111 3.15 11.48 19.11
CA ASP A 111 2.68 12.82 19.53
C ASP A 111 2.22 12.82 21.00
N LEU A 112 1.56 11.75 21.44
CA LEU A 112 1.16 11.56 22.83
C LEU A 112 2.39 11.42 23.76
N HIS A 113 3.38 10.63 23.35
CA HIS A 113 4.64 10.46 24.08
C HIS A 113 5.37 11.80 24.25
N LYS A 114 5.48 12.60 23.18
CA LYS A 114 6.10 13.94 23.24
C LYS A 114 5.36 14.91 24.16
N ARG A 115 4.04 14.76 24.34
CA ARG A 115 3.21 15.65 25.16
C ARG A 115 3.22 15.29 26.64
N PHE A 116 3.20 14.00 26.96
CA PHE A 116 2.95 13.50 28.33
C PHE A 116 4.14 12.77 28.95
N ASN A 117 5.13 12.36 28.16
CA ASN A 117 6.28 11.61 28.65
C ASN A 117 7.57 12.45 28.58
N THR A 118 7.59 13.54 29.34
CA THR A 118 8.71 14.50 29.39
C THR A 118 9.85 14.04 30.30
N ASP A 119 9.58 13.15 31.26
CA ASP A 119 10.58 12.57 32.17
C ASP A 119 10.78 11.07 31.86
N PRO A 120 11.97 10.66 31.37
CA PRO A 120 12.24 9.25 31.05
C PRO A 120 12.28 8.33 32.28
N ALA A 121 12.38 8.87 33.50
CA ALA A 121 12.40 8.06 34.73
C ALA A 121 10.99 7.61 35.18
N SER A 122 9.93 8.32 34.79
CA SER A 122 8.56 7.97 35.15
C SER A 122 7.57 8.24 34.02
N PRO A 123 7.37 7.28 33.10
CA PRO A 123 6.41 7.48 32.03
C PRO A 123 4.98 7.57 32.56
N GLN A 124 4.30 8.67 32.21
CA GLN A 124 2.87 8.82 32.48
C GLN A 124 2.02 7.92 31.59
N VAL A 125 2.48 7.67 30.36
CA VAL A 125 1.78 6.80 29.41
C VAL A 125 2.63 5.61 29.04
N GLY A 126 2.08 4.41 29.25
CA GLY A 126 2.65 3.17 28.77
C GLY A 126 1.94 2.65 27.52
N PHE A 127 2.72 2.07 26.61
CA PHE A 127 2.21 1.49 25.38
C PHE A 127 2.38 -0.02 25.40
N VAL A 128 1.30 -0.75 25.13
CA VAL A 128 1.33 -2.21 25.00
C VAL A 128 0.87 -2.58 23.60
N ARG A 129 1.74 -3.24 22.82
CA ARG A 129 1.42 -3.68 21.45
C ARG A 129 1.34 -5.19 21.37
N LEU A 130 0.24 -5.69 20.82
CA LEU A 130 0.02 -7.10 20.55
C LEU A 130 -0.33 -7.31 19.09
N THR A 131 0.31 -8.31 18.49
CA THR A 131 0.04 -8.73 17.11
C THR A 131 -0.72 -10.06 17.14
N GLY A 132 -1.88 -10.11 16.49
CA GLY A 132 -2.70 -11.32 16.43
C GLY A 132 -2.05 -12.49 15.68
N LEU A 133 -1.01 -12.21 14.88
CA LEU A 133 -0.20 -13.23 14.20
C LEU A 133 0.84 -13.88 15.12
N ALA A 134 1.50 -13.09 15.98
CA ALA A 134 2.54 -13.59 16.88
C ALA A 134 1.93 -14.27 18.11
N HIS A 135 0.84 -13.70 18.63
CA HIS A 135 0.11 -14.28 19.74
C HIS A 135 -1.05 -15.09 19.16
N THR A 136 -0.89 -16.39 19.03
CA THR A 136 -2.00 -17.29 18.65
C THR A 136 -2.79 -17.73 19.89
N GLU A 137 -2.11 -17.88 21.02
CA GLU A 137 -2.68 -18.32 22.30
C GLU A 137 -2.88 -17.17 23.29
N ASP A 138 -3.95 -17.22 24.09
CA ASP A 138 -4.23 -16.23 25.15
C ASP A 138 -3.09 -16.13 26.17
N ARG A 139 -2.50 -17.26 26.57
CA ARG A 139 -1.38 -17.30 27.52
C ARG A 139 -0.17 -16.50 27.03
N SER A 140 0.15 -16.61 25.73
CA SER A 140 1.25 -15.87 25.13
C SER A 140 0.98 -14.36 25.11
N ALA A 141 -0.27 -13.97 24.83
CA ALA A 141 -0.68 -12.57 24.80
C ALA A 141 -0.61 -11.91 26.19
N PHE A 142 -1.17 -12.55 27.22
CA PHE A 142 -1.12 -12.02 28.58
C PHE A 142 0.29 -11.94 29.15
N ARG A 143 1.14 -12.93 28.85
CA ARG A 143 2.56 -12.89 29.22
C ARG A 143 3.26 -11.69 28.59
N GLU A 144 2.97 -11.40 27.32
CA GLU A 144 3.55 -10.27 26.61
C GLU A 144 3.04 -8.92 27.14
N ILE A 145 1.74 -8.82 27.47
CA ILE A 145 1.19 -7.64 28.16
C ILE A 145 1.95 -7.39 29.46
N ALA A 146 2.06 -8.42 30.32
CA ALA A 146 2.74 -8.29 31.59
C ALA A 146 4.23 -7.91 31.41
N ARG A 147 4.91 -8.51 30.42
CA ARG A 147 6.30 -8.18 30.08
C ARG A 147 6.46 -6.70 29.69
N GLN A 148 5.64 -6.20 28.76
CA GLN A 148 5.71 -4.81 28.29
C GLN A 148 5.33 -3.80 29.38
N LEU A 149 4.34 -4.12 30.24
CA LEU A 149 3.98 -3.27 31.37
C LEU A 149 5.09 -3.21 32.43
N CYS A 150 5.65 -4.36 32.80
CA CYS A 150 6.78 -4.43 33.74
C CYS A 150 8.00 -3.67 33.21
N GLU A 151 8.32 -3.81 31.92
CA GLU A 151 9.42 -3.09 31.27
C GLU A 151 9.18 -1.57 31.27
N THR A 152 7.95 -1.15 30.96
CA THR A 152 7.60 0.29 30.89
C THR A 152 7.61 0.97 32.25
N PHE A 153 7.16 0.28 33.30
CA PHE A 153 7.04 0.86 34.64
C PHE A 153 8.13 0.40 35.63
N GLY A 154 9.15 -0.33 35.15
CA GLY A 154 10.32 -0.72 35.95
C GLY A 154 10.06 -1.77 37.03
N MET A 155 9.12 -2.69 36.81
CA MET A 155 8.71 -3.71 37.80
C MET A 155 9.29 -5.09 37.48
N PRO A 156 9.52 -5.96 38.49
CA PRO A 156 10.03 -7.31 38.27
C PRO A 156 9.00 -8.18 37.55
N PHE A 157 9.43 -8.83 36.47
CA PHE A 157 8.58 -9.70 35.65
C PHE A 157 8.75 -11.18 36.02
N VAL A 158 7.64 -11.86 36.33
CA VAL A 158 7.62 -13.30 36.66
C VAL A 158 7.28 -14.13 35.42
N LYS A 159 8.26 -14.85 34.87
CA LYS A 159 8.10 -15.64 33.64
C LYS A 159 7.19 -16.88 33.78
N GLY A 160 7.04 -17.40 35.00
CA GLY A 160 6.37 -18.67 35.30
C GLY A 160 4.86 -18.58 35.56
N ALA A 161 4.27 -17.38 35.56
CA ALA A 161 2.90 -17.18 36.01
C ALA A 161 1.84 -17.96 35.20
N SER A 162 0.82 -18.45 35.89
CA SER A 162 -0.37 -19.07 35.29
C SER A 162 -1.25 -18.03 34.57
N LEU A 163 -2.21 -18.46 33.74
CA LEU A 163 -3.10 -17.52 33.04
C LEU A 163 -3.92 -16.68 34.04
N GLU A 164 -4.43 -17.31 35.09
CA GLU A 164 -5.24 -16.66 36.13
C GLU A 164 -4.42 -15.66 36.94
N GLU A 165 -3.18 -16.01 37.29
CA GLU A 165 -2.23 -15.09 37.93
C GLU A 165 -1.92 -13.89 37.04
N ASN A 166 -1.69 -14.09 35.74
CA ASN A 166 -1.44 -12.99 34.80
C ASN A 166 -2.66 -12.07 34.65
N LEU A 167 -3.88 -12.64 34.73
CA LEU A 167 -5.13 -11.87 34.68
C LEU A 167 -5.34 -11.04 35.94
N ALA A 168 -5.15 -11.64 37.12
CA ALA A 168 -5.22 -10.95 38.39
C ALA A 168 -4.16 -9.82 38.44
N PHE A 169 -2.92 -10.16 38.09
CA PHE A 169 -1.82 -9.21 37.98
C PHE A 169 -2.14 -8.04 37.05
N LEU A 170 -2.70 -8.30 35.85
CA LEU A 170 -3.08 -7.23 34.92
C LEU A 170 -4.09 -6.26 35.56
N ARG A 171 -5.12 -6.78 36.22
CA ARG A 171 -6.16 -5.95 36.85
C ARG A 171 -5.61 -5.15 38.02
N ASP A 172 -4.81 -5.78 38.88
CA ASP A 172 -4.22 -5.12 40.04
C ASP A 172 -3.22 -4.04 39.59
N MET A 173 -2.41 -4.36 38.57
CA MET A 173 -1.49 -3.42 37.95
C MET A 173 -2.20 -2.20 37.38
N LEU A 174 -3.26 -2.39 36.61
CA LEU A 174 -4.01 -1.28 36.03
C LEU A 174 -4.65 -0.38 37.09
N LYS A 175 -5.08 -0.94 38.23
CA LYS A 175 -5.59 -0.15 39.37
C LYS A 175 -4.50 0.67 40.04
N GLU A 176 -3.32 0.07 40.25
CA GLU A 176 -2.18 0.78 40.83
C GLU A 176 -1.70 1.91 39.91
N LEU A 177 -1.66 1.66 38.60
CA LEU A 177 -1.33 2.67 37.60
C LEU A 177 -2.36 3.80 37.58
N ALA A 178 -3.66 3.49 37.65
CA ALA A 178 -4.71 4.51 37.73
C ALA A 178 -4.58 5.38 39.00
N ARG A 179 -4.24 4.79 40.15
CA ARG A 179 -3.95 5.55 41.39
C ARG A 179 -2.73 6.46 41.26
N ALA A 180 -1.75 6.05 40.47
CA ALA A 180 -0.55 6.83 40.15
C ALA A 180 -0.77 7.83 39.00
N HIS A 181 -2.00 8.00 38.51
CA HIS A 181 -2.34 8.82 37.34
C HIS A 181 -1.55 8.43 36.07
N LYS A 182 -1.25 7.14 35.92
CA LYS A 182 -0.59 6.57 34.76
C LYS A 182 -1.61 5.87 33.87
N VAL A 183 -1.44 6.01 32.56
CA VAL A 183 -2.36 5.49 31.54
C VAL A 183 -1.70 4.40 30.73
N VAL A 184 -2.45 3.37 30.38
CA VAL A 184 -1.99 2.32 29.46
C VAL A 184 -2.79 2.35 28.17
N VAL A 185 -2.09 2.43 27.02
CA VAL A 185 -2.71 2.31 25.71
C VAL A 185 -2.36 0.96 25.10
N PHE A 186 -3.37 0.11 24.90
CA PHE A 186 -3.28 -1.18 24.25
C PHE A 186 -3.52 -1.04 22.74
N VAL A 187 -2.56 -1.48 21.93
CA VAL A 187 -2.66 -1.52 20.48
C VAL A 187 -2.75 -2.98 20.05
N LEU A 188 -3.85 -3.35 19.41
CA LEU A 188 -4.14 -4.70 18.95
C LEU A 188 -4.08 -4.73 17.42
N ASP A 189 -2.93 -5.13 16.88
CA ASP A 189 -2.72 -5.35 15.44
C ASP A 189 -3.33 -6.71 15.03
N GLU A 190 -3.92 -6.78 13.83
CA GLU A 190 -4.72 -7.93 13.36
C GLU A 190 -5.84 -8.34 14.34
N PHE A 191 -6.68 -7.37 14.73
CA PHE A 191 -7.73 -7.55 15.72
C PHE A 191 -8.64 -8.77 15.44
N ASP A 192 -8.92 -9.07 14.17
CA ASP A 192 -9.73 -10.21 13.72
C ASP A 192 -9.11 -11.58 14.02
N MET A 193 -7.80 -11.67 14.26
CA MET A 193 -7.17 -12.92 14.71
C MET A 193 -7.53 -13.25 16.15
N PHE A 194 -7.73 -12.23 17.01
CA PHE A 194 -8.16 -12.44 18.39
C PHE A 194 -9.62 -12.89 18.48
N THR A 195 -10.46 -12.53 17.50
CA THR A 195 -11.88 -12.95 17.47
C THR A 195 -12.06 -14.41 17.05
N LYS A 196 -11.10 -15.00 16.33
CA LYS A 196 -11.11 -16.42 15.93
C LYS A 196 -10.84 -17.38 17.08
N ARG A 197 -10.34 -16.89 18.23
CA ARG A 197 -10.05 -17.71 19.40
C ARG A 197 -11.33 -18.18 20.07
N ALA A 198 -11.32 -19.42 20.56
CA ALA A 198 -12.41 -19.93 21.37
C ALA A 198 -12.61 -19.04 22.61
N LYS A 199 -13.87 -18.65 22.88
CA LYS A 199 -14.27 -17.86 24.06
C LYS A 199 -13.71 -16.42 24.14
N GLN A 200 -12.91 -15.96 23.17
CA GLN A 200 -12.40 -14.58 23.08
C GLN A 200 -11.89 -14.01 24.43
N THR A 201 -11.18 -14.84 25.20
CA THR A 201 -10.84 -14.56 26.61
C THR A 201 -10.02 -13.29 26.78
N LEU A 202 -9.03 -13.05 25.90
CA LEU A 202 -8.21 -11.85 25.92
C LEU A 202 -9.07 -10.58 25.77
N LEU A 203 -9.88 -10.53 24.70
CA LEU A 203 -10.73 -9.38 24.40
C LEU A 203 -11.76 -9.15 25.49
N TYR A 204 -12.37 -10.21 26.00
CA TYR A 204 -13.32 -10.12 27.09
C TYR A 204 -12.70 -9.48 28.34
N ASN A 205 -11.57 -10.01 28.82
CA ASN A 205 -10.95 -9.52 30.06
C ASN A 205 -10.42 -8.10 29.93
N LEU A 206 -9.83 -7.76 28.79
CA LEU A 206 -9.27 -6.44 28.56
C LEU A 206 -10.39 -5.38 28.49
N LEU A 207 -11.47 -5.67 27.76
CA LEU A 207 -12.61 -4.75 27.66
C LEU A 207 -13.45 -4.71 28.94
N ASP A 208 -13.59 -5.81 29.67
CA ASP A 208 -14.25 -5.85 30.98
C ASP A 208 -13.49 -5.01 32.01
N ALA A 209 -12.15 -5.07 32.01
CA ALA A 209 -11.32 -4.20 32.86
C ALA A 209 -11.56 -2.71 32.55
N MET A 210 -11.70 -2.34 31.28
CA MET A 210 -11.96 -0.94 30.88
C MET A 210 -13.34 -0.41 31.30
N GLN A 211 -14.32 -1.27 31.57
CA GLN A 211 -15.62 -0.80 32.06
C GLN A 211 -15.56 -0.32 33.51
N GLN A 212 -14.50 -0.68 34.25
CA GLN A 212 -14.33 -0.26 35.62
C GLN A 212 -13.78 1.18 35.66
N ALA A 213 -14.39 2.05 36.45
CA ALA A 213 -14.01 3.46 36.53
C ALA A 213 -12.67 3.68 37.28
N ASP A 214 -12.19 2.65 37.99
CA ASP A 214 -10.91 2.63 38.71
C ASP A 214 -9.71 2.28 37.82
N MET A 215 -9.95 2.07 36.52
CA MET A 215 -8.91 1.79 35.53
C MET A 215 -8.71 3.01 34.63
N GLN A 216 -7.48 3.20 34.16
CA GLN A 216 -7.15 4.22 33.17
C GLN A 216 -6.44 3.57 31.98
N ALA A 217 -7.23 3.12 31.01
CA ALA A 217 -6.74 2.42 29.84
C ALA A 217 -7.49 2.79 28.56
N ALA A 218 -6.79 2.73 27.43
CA ALA A 218 -7.37 2.85 26.09
C ALA A 218 -7.05 1.62 25.26
N VAL A 219 -7.97 1.23 24.37
CA VAL A 219 -7.77 0.14 23.40
C VAL A 219 -7.90 0.66 22.00
N VAL A 220 -6.89 0.38 21.18
CA VAL A 220 -6.85 0.71 19.76
C VAL A 220 -6.70 -0.59 18.98
N GLY A 221 -7.78 -1.03 18.34
CA GLY A 221 -7.77 -2.20 17.46
C GLY A 221 -7.53 -1.82 16.00
N VAL A 222 -6.77 -2.63 15.27
CA VAL A 222 -6.56 -2.49 13.83
C VAL A 222 -6.98 -3.75 13.11
N SER A 223 -7.86 -3.65 12.12
CA SER A 223 -8.20 -4.78 11.26
C SER A 223 -8.37 -4.36 9.81
N CYS A 224 -8.27 -5.35 8.91
CA CYS A 224 -8.60 -5.20 7.50
C CYS A 224 -9.97 -5.78 7.14
N ARG A 225 -10.58 -6.57 8.04
CA ARG A 225 -11.92 -7.14 7.84
C ARG A 225 -13.00 -6.11 8.16
N GLY A 226 -13.90 -5.88 7.21
CA GLY A 226 -15.06 -4.99 7.39
C GLY A 226 -16.09 -5.51 8.39
N ASP A 227 -16.20 -6.84 8.49
CA ASP A 227 -17.16 -7.60 9.29
C ASP A 227 -16.63 -8.01 10.67
N VAL A 228 -15.50 -7.46 11.10
CA VAL A 228 -14.85 -7.82 12.38
C VAL A 228 -15.76 -7.67 13.60
N MET A 229 -16.74 -6.75 13.55
CA MET A 229 -17.71 -6.54 14.62
C MET A 229 -18.72 -7.68 14.76
N GLU A 230 -19.00 -8.41 13.69
CA GLU A 230 -19.93 -9.55 13.69
C GLU A 230 -19.28 -10.81 14.25
N LEU A 231 -17.94 -10.88 14.18
CA LEU A 231 -17.16 -11.96 14.78
C LEU A 231 -17.13 -11.91 16.30
N LEU A 232 -17.41 -10.75 16.90
CA LEU A 232 -17.38 -10.58 18.34
C LEU A 232 -18.57 -11.30 18.98
N GLU A 233 -18.29 -12.09 20.01
CA GLU A 233 -19.34 -12.69 20.83
C GLU A 233 -20.18 -11.57 21.48
N LYS A 234 -21.49 -11.82 21.66
CA LYS A 234 -22.43 -10.84 22.23
C LYS A 234 -21.92 -10.21 23.54
N ARG A 235 -21.29 -11.01 24.40
CA ARG A 235 -20.74 -10.56 25.70
C ARG A 235 -19.53 -9.64 25.58
N VAL A 236 -18.72 -9.79 24.54
CA VAL A 236 -17.54 -8.95 24.24
C VAL A 236 -18.00 -7.67 23.54
N ARG A 237 -18.89 -7.82 22.55
CA ARG A 237 -19.48 -6.70 21.82
C ARG A 237 -20.24 -5.73 22.74
N SER A 238 -20.97 -6.25 23.72
CA SER A 238 -21.66 -5.42 24.73
C SER A 238 -20.69 -4.58 25.57
N ARG A 239 -19.49 -5.10 25.83
CA ARG A 239 -18.46 -4.43 26.65
C ARG A 239 -17.64 -3.42 25.88
N PHE A 240 -17.61 -3.55 24.57
CA PHE A 240 -16.92 -2.63 23.69
C PHE A 240 -17.73 -1.34 23.61
N SER A 241 -17.35 -0.33 24.39
CA SER A 241 -17.87 1.04 24.29
C SER A 241 -17.28 1.69 23.02
N TYR A 242 -17.76 1.29 21.84
CA TYR A 242 -17.07 1.61 20.59
C TYR A 242 -17.36 3.01 20.09
N ARG A 243 -16.30 3.80 19.91
CA ARG A 243 -16.26 4.81 18.84
C ARG A 243 -15.58 4.17 17.64
N LYS A 244 -16.39 3.65 16.72
CA LYS A 244 -15.91 3.01 15.48
C LYS A 244 -15.65 4.11 14.45
N GLU A 245 -14.41 4.23 14.01
CA GLU A 245 -14.05 5.01 12.83
C GLU A 245 -13.68 4.06 11.71
N LEU A 246 -14.58 3.96 10.74
CA LEU A 246 -14.33 3.19 9.53
C LEU A 246 -13.51 4.07 8.60
N VAL A 247 -12.24 3.73 8.43
CA VAL A 247 -11.47 4.26 7.30
C VAL A 247 -11.83 3.41 6.10
N LEU A 248 -12.97 3.74 5.51
CA LEU A 248 -13.17 3.46 4.10
C LEU A 248 -12.12 4.29 3.37
N ALA A 249 -10.94 3.70 3.18
CA ALA A 249 -10.19 4.05 2.01
C ALA A 249 -11.07 3.57 0.86
N GLU A 250 -11.86 4.48 0.28
CA GLU A 250 -12.13 4.42 -1.14
C GLU A 250 -10.80 4.03 -1.76
N SER A 251 -10.75 2.78 -2.22
CA SER A 251 -9.51 2.11 -2.62
C SER A 251 -9.08 2.60 -3.99
N CYS A 252 -9.31 3.87 -4.25
CA CYS A 252 -9.08 4.55 -5.49
C CYS A 252 -8.29 5.76 -5.06
N LEU A 253 -6.96 5.66 -5.10
CA LEU A 253 -6.16 6.79 -5.53
C LEU A 253 -6.96 7.49 -6.63
N GLY A 254 -7.43 8.71 -6.38
CA GLY A 254 -8.45 9.34 -7.22
C GLY A 254 -8.00 9.23 -8.67
N LEU A 255 -8.87 8.68 -9.54
CA LEU A 255 -8.57 8.40 -10.95
C LEU A 255 -8.32 9.68 -11.79
N GLY A 256 -8.05 10.82 -11.15
CA GLY A 256 -7.52 12.03 -11.77
C GLY A 256 -6.04 12.20 -11.43
N LEU A 257 -5.16 11.64 -12.27
CA LEU A 257 -3.71 11.82 -12.20
C LEU A 257 -3.25 13.20 -12.69
N ARG A 258 -4.13 13.93 -13.38
CA ARG A 258 -3.84 15.28 -13.89
C ARG A 258 -4.40 16.31 -12.92
N PRO A 259 -3.60 17.28 -12.44
CA PRO A 259 -4.16 18.48 -11.87
C PRO A 259 -5.04 19.11 -12.94
N THR A 260 -6.34 19.22 -12.67
CA THR A 260 -7.27 19.94 -13.53
C THR A 260 -6.83 21.41 -13.54
N ALA A 261 -6.03 21.79 -14.53
CA ALA A 261 -5.67 23.18 -14.81
C ALA A 261 -6.87 23.99 -15.36
N ALA A 262 -8.07 23.77 -14.82
CA ALA A 262 -9.32 24.34 -15.31
C ALA A 262 -10.24 24.70 -14.13
N ALA A 263 -9.77 25.56 -13.22
CA ALA A 263 -10.64 26.33 -12.32
C ALA A 263 -10.14 27.76 -12.04
N THR A 264 -9.11 28.23 -12.76
CA THR A 264 -8.59 29.61 -12.64
C THR A 264 -8.16 30.15 -14.01
N ALA A 265 -9.07 30.08 -14.98
CA ALA A 265 -8.99 30.86 -16.21
C ALA A 265 -10.36 31.48 -16.48
N GLY A 266 -10.71 32.50 -15.70
CA GLY A 266 -11.62 33.51 -16.19
C GLY A 266 -10.99 34.14 -17.43
N ARG A 267 -11.59 33.91 -18.60
CA ARG A 267 -11.48 34.84 -19.72
C ARG A 267 -12.72 34.79 -20.59
N ALA A 268 -13.45 35.88 -20.50
CA ALA A 268 -14.49 36.31 -21.40
C ALA A 268 -14.01 36.43 -22.85
N SER A 269 -14.93 36.18 -23.79
CA SER A 269 -15.11 36.82 -25.10
C SER A 269 -16.24 36.06 -25.82
N ALA A 270 -17.25 36.63 -26.47
CA ALA A 270 -17.73 37.99 -26.63
C ALA A 270 -19.09 37.86 -27.35
N THR A 271 -20.11 38.61 -26.93
CA THR A 271 -21.16 39.12 -27.83
C THR A 271 -21.58 40.50 -27.35
N ALA A 272 -21.77 41.38 -28.33
CA ALA A 272 -21.86 42.82 -28.22
C ALA A 272 -23.11 43.33 -27.49
N GLY A 273 -22.99 44.52 -26.85
CA GLY A 273 -24.13 45.25 -26.29
C GLY A 273 -23.74 46.52 -25.52
N MET A 274 -23.64 47.63 -26.24
CA MET A 274 -23.77 49.05 -25.88
C MET A 274 -24.00 49.48 -24.39
N GLY A 275 -23.23 50.48 -23.92
CA GLY A 275 -23.66 51.45 -22.88
C GLY A 275 -22.67 51.74 -21.73
N PRO A 276 -22.43 53.01 -21.31
CA PRO A 276 -21.26 53.41 -20.52
C PRO A 276 -21.45 53.46 -18.98
N ALA A 277 -20.30 53.60 -18.28
CA ALA A 277 -20.05 53.64 -16.83
C ALA A 277 -20.80 54.77 -16.04
N PRO A 278 -20.76 54.84 -14.68
CA PRO A 278 -19.54 55.20 -13.93
C PRO A 278 -19.32 54.54 -12.54
N ALA A 279 -18.16 54.89 -11.96
CA ALA A 279 -17.48 54.48 -10.72
C ALA A 279 -18.26 54.58 -9.38
N THR A 280 -17.84 53.82 -8.36
CA THR A 280 -17.16 54.32 -7.12
C THR A 280 -17.02 53.25 -5.99
N SER A 281 -15.81 53.26 -5.37
CA SER A 281 -15.39 53.02 -3.97
C SER A 281 -16.17 52.15 -2.94
N ALA A 282 -15.36 51.51 -2.09
CA ALA A 282 -15.52 51.18 -0.64
C ALA A 282 -15.45 49.65 -0.38
N ALA A 283 -14.40 49.09 0.21
CA ALA A 283 -13.90 49.22 1.59
C ALA A 283 -14.80 48.55 2.67
N THR A 284 -14.13 47.76 3.51
CA THR A 284 -14.46 47.31 4.89
C THR A 284 -15.40 46.10 5.14
N ALA A 285 -14.75 45.04 5.64
CA ALA A 285 -15.00 44.33 6.90
C ALA A 285 -16.44 43.91 7.30
N ALA A 286 -16.65 42.61 7.51
CA ALA A 286 -17.48 42.09 8.60
C ALA A 286 -17.15 40.63 8.92
N ALA A 287 -16.96 40.36 10.20
CA ALA A 287 -16.73 39.07 10.80
C ALA A 287 -18.04 38.34 11.14
N ALA A 288 -17.89 37.05 11.41
CA ALA A 288 -18.64 36.23 12.37
C ALA A 288 -19.96 35.56 11.94
N THR A 289 -19.90 34.22 12.04
CA THR A 289 -20.91 33.29 12.60
C THR A 289 -22.25 33.10 11.92
N ALA A 290 -22.43 31.92 11.32
CA ALA A 290 -23.64 31.10 11.51
C ALA A 290 -23.33 29.62 11.21
N ALA A 291 -23.36 28.80 12.24
CA ALA A 291 -23.48 27.35 12.13
C ALA A 291 -24.96 26.99 12.10
N THR A 292 -25.44 26.25 11.09
CA THR A 292 -26.47 25.22 11.29
C THR A 292 -26.50 24.24 10.12
N ALA A 293 -26.73 22.98 10.46
CA ALA A 293 -26.69 21.79 9.63
C ALA A 293 -27.70 21.78 8.47
N ALA A 294 -27.32 21.11 7.38
CA ALA A 294 -28.25 20.42 6.50
C ALA A 294 -27.59 19.12 6.00
N SER A 295 -28.06 18.01 6.58
CA SER A 295 -27.99 16.67 6.01
C SER A 295 -28.70 16.66 4.65
N GLY A 296 -27.97 16.30 3.61
CA GLY A 296 -28.51 16.08 2.26
C GLY A 296 -27.75 14.94 1.59
N SER A 297 -28.33 13.75 1.63
CA SER A 297 -27.99 12.63 0.77
C SER A 297 -28.16 13.04 -0.70
N GLY A 298 -27.08 12.99 -1.46
CA GLY A 298 -27.09 13.25 -2.89
C GLY A 298 -25.86 12.63 -3.52
N THR A 299 -26.08 11.55 -4.27
CA THR A 299 -25.12 10.93 -5.17
C THR A 299 -24.57 11.95 -6.16
N GLY A 300 -23.32 12.37 -5.96
CA GLY A 300 -22.52 13.11 -6.92
C GLY A 300 -21.12 12.51 -6.88
N ALA A 301 -20.59 12.11 -8.04
CA ALA A 301 -19.21 11.64 -8.14
C ALA A 301 -18.28 12.77 -7.71
N ASP A 302 -17.73 12.66 -6.49
CA ASP A 302 -16.84 13.65 -5.90
C ASP A 302 -15.58 13.80 -6.76
N ALA A 303 -15.23 15.05 -7.04
CA ALA A 303 -13.97 15.39 -7.69
C ALA A 303 -12.78 14.87 -6.85
N PRO A 304 -11.70 14.37 -7.48
CA PRO A 304 -10.57 13.83 -6.72
C PRO A 304 -9.90 14.94 -5.91
N ASP A 305 -9.92 14.80 -4.58
CA ASP A 305 -9.17 15.66 -3.67
C ASP A 305 -7.68 15.71 -4.08
N PRO A 306 -7.07 16.90 -4.25
CA PRO A 306 -5.71 17.04 -4.78
C PRO A 306 -4.62 16.39 -3.90
N GLY A 307 -4.93 16.07 -2.64
CA GLY A 307 -4.02 15.41 -1.69
C GLY A 307 -4.07 13.87 -1.71
N ASN A 308 -5.01 13.25 -2.43
CA ASN A 308 -5.16 11.79 -2.53
C ASN A 308 -4.71 11.23 -3.88
N CYS A 309 -4.12 12.06 -4.74
CA CYS A 309 -3.58 11.62 -6.03
C CYS A 309 -2.24 10.86 -5.82
N PRO A 310 -1.97 9.79 -6.60
CA PRO A 310 -0.69 9.06 -6.56
C PRO A 310 0.56 9.95 -6.62
N PRO A 311 0.63 10.99 -7.49
CA PRO A 311 1.80 11.85 -7.58
C PRO A 311 2.04 12.67 -6.31
N ALA A 312 0.97 13.09 -5.62
CA ALA A 312 1.08 13.81 -4.35
C ALA A 312 1.65 12.89 -3.25
N ILE A 313 1.23 11.63 -3.23
CA ILE A 313 1.73 10.62 -2.29
C ILE A 313 3.20 10.30 -2.56
N LEU A 314 3.57 10.09 -3.83
CA LEU A 314 4.96 9.87 -4.23
C LEU A 314 5.85 11.07 -3.87
N ARG A 315 5.36 12.30 -4.07
CA ARG A 315 6.06 13.51 -3.64
C ARG A 315 6.31 13.51 -2.13
N ALA A 316 5.29 13.20 -1.33
CA ALA A 316 5.41 13.15 0.13
C ALA A 316 6.34 12.03 0.61
N MET A 317 6.48 10.94 -0.14
CA MET A 317 7.35 9.81 0.15
C MET A 317 8.82 10.07 -0.20
N LEU A 318 9.08 10.67 -1.36
CA LEU A 318 10.43 10.84 -1.92
C LEU A 318 11.09 12.19 -1.59
N SER A 319 10.33 13.18 -1.14
CA SER A 319 10.89 14.51 -0.81
C SER A 319 11.71 14.49 0.48
N LEU A 320 12.83 15.19 0.50
CA LEU A 320 13.64 15.41 1.70
C LEU A 320 13.12 16.63 2.49
N PRO A 321 13.10 16.57 3.84
CA PRO A 321 12.60 17.66 4.68
C PRO A 321 13.56 18.86 4.67
N ALA A 322 13.02 20.05 4.98
CA ALA A 322 13.80 21.29 5.02
C ALA A 322 14.89 21.32 6.12
N GLY A 323 14.78 20.48 7.15
CA GLY A 323 15.77 20.33 8.23
C GLY A 323 16.84 19.28 7.98
N PHE A 324 17.01 18.79 6.74
CA PHE A 324 18.06 17.83 6.38
C PHE A 324 19.44 18.50 6.46
N ALA A 325 20.47 17.74 6.88
CA ALA A 325 21.82 18.26 7.15
C ALA A 325 22.45 19.02 5.97
N HIS A 326 22.06 18.68 4.73
CA HIS A 326 22.54 19.32 3.51
C HIS A 326 21.39 19.91 2.67
N PRO A 327 21.04 21.19 2.85
CA PRO A 327 19.88 21.80 2.20
C PRO A 327 20.01 21.88 0.67
N ASP A 328 21.23 22.07 0.14
CA ASP A 328 21.47 22.16 -1.32
C ASP A 328 21.15 20.84 -2.03
N VAL A 329 21.57 19.72 -1.43
CA VAL A 329 21.31 18.37 -1.95
C VAL A 329 19.82 18.04 -1.83
N ALA A 330 19.20 18.41 -0.71
CA ALA A 330 17.76 18.25 -0.52
C ALA A 330 16.95 19.04 -1.57
N ALA A 331 17.35 20.28 -1.88
CA ALA A 331 16.71 21.10 -2.90
C ALA A 331 16.87 20.50 -4.31
N SER A 332 18.08 20.06 -4.67
CA SER A 332 18.36 19.41 -5.95
C SER A 332 17.54 18.12 -6.13
N HIS A 333 17.52 17.26 -5.12
CA HIS A 333 16.72 16.03 -5.12
C HIS A 333 15.22 16.31 -5.20
N ASN A 334 14.70 17.27 -4.42
CA ASN A 334 13.29 17.65 -4.46
C ASN A 334 12.88 18.23 -5.82
N ALA A 335 13.79 18.95 -6.49
CA ALA A 335 13.58 19.42 -7.86
C ALA A 335 13.58 18.25 -8.87
N ALA A 336 14.44 17.25 -8.70
CA ALA A 336 14.43 16.04 -9.52
C ALA A 336 13.10 15.26 -9.36
N VAL A 337 12.64 15.07 -8.12
CA VAL A 337 11.33 14.45 -7.84
C VAL A 337 10.19 15.23 -8.51
N ALA A 338 10.21 16.57 -8.42
CA ALA A 338 9.20 17.40 -9.07
C ALA A 338 9.19 17.26 -10.60
N ARG A 339 10.38 17.12 -11.24
CA ARG A 339 10.49 16.86 -12.69
C ARG A 339 9.88 15.52 -13.07
N VAL A 340 10.16 14.45 -12.31
CA VAL A 340 9.62 13.11 -12.62
C VAL A 340 8.09 13.09 -12.49
N LEU A 341 7.54 13.77 -11.49
CA LEU A 341 6.10 13.82 -11.27
C LEU A 341 5.33 14.69 -12.29
N GLN A 342 6.03 15.48 -13.10
CA GLN A 342 5.45 16.25 -14.21
C GLN A 342 5.55 15.51 -15.55
N ASP A 343 6.30 14.40 -15.62
CA ASP A 343 6.52 13.68 -16.86
C ASP A 343 5.30 12.86 -17.25
N ASN A 344 4.81 13.06 -18.48
CA ASN A 344 3.60 12.39 -18.96
C ASN A 344 3.80 10.88 -19.13
N THR A 345 5.00 10.42 -19.53
CA THR A 345 5.24 9.00 -19.75
C THR A 345 5.22 8.23 -18.44
N PHE A 346 5.77 8.82 -17.37
CA PHE A 346 5.69 8.28 -16.03
C PHE A 346 4.25 8.26 -15.50
N LEU A 347 3.50 9.35 -15.68
CA LEU A 347 2.11 9.43 -15.24
C LEU A 347 1.21 8.41 -15.97
N ASP A 348 1.40 8.22 -17.28
CA ASP A 348 0.66 7.23 -18.06
C ASP A 348 0.99 5.80 -17.58
N ALA A 349 2.27 5.50 -17.30
CA ALA A 349 2.67 4.21 -16.77
C ALA A 349 2.11 3.95 -15.36
N LEU A 350 2.10 4.98 -14.50
CA LEU A 350 1.50 4.94 -13.17
C LEU A 350 -0.02 4.74 -13.23
N GLU A 351 -0.69 5.32 -14.23
CA GLU A 351 -2.12 5.11 -14.47
C GLU A 351 -2.44 3.65 -14.81
N VAL A 352 -1.63 3.04 -15.68
CA VAL A 352 -1.78 1.63 -16.03
C VAL A 352 -1.62 0.75 -14.79
N ILE A 353 -0.65 1.04 -13.93
CA ILE A 353 -0.45 0.35 -12.65
C ILE A 353 -1.67 0.50 -11.73
N CYS A 354 -2.16 1.72 -11.54
CA CYS A 354 -3.32 1.97 -10.70
C CYS A 354 -4.58 1.23 -11.21
N LYS A 355 -4.77 1.15 -12.54
CA LYS A 355 -5.87 0.42 -13.17
C LYS A 355 -5.76 -1.10 -13.02
N LYS A 356 -4.53 -1.64 -12.97
CA LYS A 356 -4.26 -3.09 -12.78
C LYS A 356 -4.46 -3.57 -11.34
N GLY A 357 -4.81 -2.69 -10.39
CA GLY A 357 -5.13 -3.06 -9.00
C GLY A 357 -4.13 -2.59 -7.95
N PHE A 358 -3.07 -1.88 -8.36
CA PHE A 358 -2.13 -1.22 -7.43
C PHE A 358 -2.65 0.14 -6.97
N SER A 359 -3.74 0.12 -6.22
CA SER A 359 -4.37 1.35 -5.74
C SER A 359 -3.96 1.70 -4.30
N THR A 360 -3.04 0.95 -3.69
CA THR A 360 -2.65 1.19 -2.30
C THR A 360 -1.36 2.01 -2.19
N PRO A 361 -1.23 2.87 -1.17
CA PRO A 361 0.02 3.57 -0.89
C PRO A 361 1.21 2.64 -0.68
N ARG A 362 1.00 1.38 -0.25
CA ARG A 362 2.08 0.42 -0.07
C ARG A 362 2.73 0.03 -1.40
N ASP A 363 1.93 -0.13 -2.44
CA ASP A 363 2.42 -0.45 -3.78
C ASP A 363 3.33 0.67 -4.32
N LEU A 364 2.94 1.93 -4.05
CA LEU A 364 3.77 3.10 -4.36
C LEU A 364 5.08 3.14 -3.58
N VAL A 365 5.09 2.65 -2.32
CA VAL A 365 6.33 2.50 -1.55
C VAL A 365 7.26 1.50 -2.21
N ASP A 366 6.74 0.38 -2.73
CA ASP A 366 7.56 -0.63 -3.37
C ASP A 366 8.20 -0.09 -4.67
N VAL A 367 7.45 0.70 -5.46
CA VAL A 367 8.00 1.47 -6.61
C VAL A 367 9.12 2.42 -6.15
N CYS A 368 8.91 3.18 -5.07
CA CYS A 368 9.92 4.09 -4.54
C CYS A 368 11.18 3.36 -4.10
N VAL A 369 11.04 2.23 -3.39
CA VAL A 369 12.17 1.44 -2.89
C VAL A 369 12.96 0.85 -4.05
N ILE A 370 12.29 0.32 -5.07
CA ILE A 370 12.96 -0.22 -6.27
C ILE A 370 13.67 0.89 -7.04
N ALA A 371 13.02 2.05 -7.24
CA ALA A 371 13.64 3.19 -7.92
C ALA A 371 14.89 3.68 -7.17
N LEU A 372 14.82 3.77 -5.84
CA LEU A 372 15.95 4.15 -5.01
C LEU A 372 17.08 3.11 -5.08
N CYS A 373 16.76 1.81 -5.02
CA CYS A 373 17.77 0.74 -5.06
C CYS A 373 18.41 0.54 -6.45
N GLY A 374 17.64 0.68 -7.52
CA GLY A 374 18.09 0.38 -8.89
C GLY A 374 18.93 1.47 -9.55
N VAL A 375 18.96 2.69 -8.99
CA VAL A 375 19.54 3.87 -9.67
C VAL A 375 20.60 4.61 -8.87
N TRP A 376 21.05 4.09 -7.74
CA TRP A 376 22.12 4.78 -7.01
C TRP A 376 23.51 4.60 -7.67
N GLU A 377 23.67 5.15 -8.87
CA GLU A 377 24.98 5.52 -9.42
C GLU A 377 25.35 6.88 -8.82
N PRO A 378 26.34 6.95 -7.91
CA PRO A 378 26.72 8.19 -7.25
C PRO A 378 27.20 9.30 -8.20
N GLU A 379 27.56 8.93 -9.43
CA GLU A 379 28.08 9.83 -10.47
C GLU A 379 26.97 10.56 -11.24
N LYS A 380 25.72 10.07 -11.20
CA LYS A 380 24.58 10.71 -11.87
C LYS A 380 23.73 11.42 -10.85
N GLU A 381 23.36 12.66 -11.17
CA GLU A 381 22.52 13.53 -10.34
C GLU A 381 21.13 12.93 -10.06
N GLY A 382 21.04 12.11 -9.01
CA GLY A 382 19.81 11.72 -8.36
C GLY A 382 18.78 10.97 -9.21
N LEU A 383 17.53 11.05 -8.77
CA LEU A 383 16.40 10.28 -9.27
C LEU A 383 15.97 10.73 -10.67
N SER A 384 16.05 9.84 -11.66
CA SER A 384 15.68 10.13 -13.06
C SER A 384 14.29 9.60 -13.45
N VAL A 385 13.72 10.12 -14.55
CA VAL A 385 12.46 9.59 -15.10
C VAL A 385 12.63 8.13 -15.54
N HIS A 386 13.75 7.82 -16.19
CA HIS A 386 14.09 6.48 -16.65
C HIS A 386 14.15 5.48 -15.48
N SER A 387 14.76 5.86 -14.37
CA SER A 387 14.78 5.09 -13.12
C SER A 387 13.39 4.72 -12.64
N MET A 388 12.51 5.72 -12.57
CA MET A 388 11.19 5.56 -12.02
C MET A 388 10.31 4.70 -12.94
N LEU A 389 10.47 4.87 -14.26
CA LEU A 389 9.83 4.02 -15.27
C LEU A 389 10.31 2.57 -15.17
N ALA A 390 11.62 2.35 -15.02
CA ALA A 390 12.18 1.01 -14.84
C ALA A 390 11.63 0.36 -13.56
N ALA A 391 11.52 1.11 -12.45
CA ALA A 391 10.95 0.61 -11.20
C ALA A 391 9.46 0.25 -11.33
N VAL A 392 8.67 1.10 -12.01
CA VAL A 392 7.28 0.82 -12.37
C VAL A 392 7.19 -0.47 -13.20
N GLN A 393 8.05 -0.64 -14.20
CA GLN A 393 8.09 -1.86 -15.03
C GLN A 393 8.49 -3.10 -14.22
N GLU A 394 9.44 -2.98 -13.30
CA GLU A 394 9.87 -4.07 -12.43
C GLU A 394 8.74 -4.50 -11.49
N VAL A 395 8.05 -3.55 -10.86
CA VAL A 395 6.85 -3.82 -10.05
C VAL A 395 5.76 -4.51 -10.88
N CYS A 396 5.57 -4.10 -12.15
CA CYS A 396 4.65 -4.81 -13.06
C CYS A 396 5.12 -6.25 -13.31
N SER A 397 6.42 -6.46 -13.56
CA SER A 397 6.97 -7.77 -13.88
C SER A 397 6.84 -8.79 -12.74
N ILE A 398 6.94 -8.33 -11.49
CA ILE A 398 6.74 -9.16 -10.30
C ILE A 398 5.29 -9.71 -10.27
N GLN A 399 4.33 -8.94 -10.76
CA GLN A 399 2.94 -9.41 -10.87
C GLN A 399 2.72 -10.36 -12.05
N ASP A 400 3.38 -10.13 -13.17
CA ASP A 400 3.40 -11.04 -14.32
C ASP A 400 4.29 -12.29 -14.07
N SER A 401 4.54 -12.64 -12.80
CA SER A 401 5.31 -13.81 -12.38
C SER A 401 4.85 -15.10 -13.04
N GLN A 402 3.54 -15.29 -13.25
CA GLN A 402 3.02 -16.48 -13.93
C GLN A 402 3.46 -16.52 -15.40
N SER A 403 3.38 -15.40 -16.13
CA SER A 403 3.86 -15.27 -17.52
C SER A 403 5.37 -15.51 -17.60
N MET A 404 6.15 -14.96 -16.67
CA MET A 404 7.60 -15.16 -16.60
C MET A 404 7.96 -16.62 -16.31
N MET A 405 7.22 -17.27 -15.40
CA MET A 405 7.38 -18.69 -15.10
C MET A 405 7.06 -19.55 -16.32
N VAL A 406 6.02 -19.22 -17.09
CA VAL A 406 5.73 -19.87 -18.38
C VAL A 406 6.90 -19.69 -19.36
N GLY A 407 7.51 -18.51 -19.40
CA GLY A 407 8.71 -18.22 -20.20
C GLY A 407 9.93 -19.08 -19.86
N SER A 408 9.97 -19.69 -18.66
CA SER A 408 11.07 -20.57 -18.21
C SER A 408 10.82 -22.06 -18.46
N LEU A 409 9.66 -22.42 -19.00
CA LEU A 409 9.27 -23.82 -19.21
C LEU A 409 10.01 -24.46 -20.39
N SER A 410 10.23 -25.78 -20.28
CA SER A 410 10.69 -26.57 -21.43
C SER A 410 9.59 -26.68 -22.50
N VAL A 411 9.98 -26.97 -23.75
CA VAL A 411 9.02 -27.13 -24.86
C VAL A 411 7.95 -28.18 -24.52
N LEU A 412 8.33 -29.31 -23.91
CA LEU A 412 7.40 -30.34 -23.47
C LEU A 412 6.45 -29.85 -22.37
N GLU A 413 6.94 -29.09 -21.40
CA GLU A 413 6.11 -28.48 -20.35
C GLU A 413 5.09 -27.50 -20.94
N LEU A 414 5.49 -26.70 -21.93
CA LEU A 414 4.59 -25.81 -22.65
C LEU A 414 3.51 -26.60 -23.42
N TYR A 415 3.87 -27.71 -24.07
CA TYR A 415 2.89 -28.61 -24.70
C TYR A 415 1.88 -29.16 -23.70
N MET A 416 2.32 -29.59 -22.51
CA MET A 416 1.43 -30.06 -21.45
C MET A 416 0.51 -28.92 -20.96
N LEU A 417 1.06 -27.73 -20.74
CA LEU A 417 0.29 -26.57 -20.27
C LEU A 417 -0.76 -26.12 -21.29
N VAL A 418 -0.41 -26.05 -22.57
CA VAL A 418 -1.34 -25.71 -23.66
C VAL A 418 -2.41 -26.80 -23.81
N ALA A 419 -2.07 -28.08 -23.68
CA ALA A 419 -3.04 -29.18 -23.68
C ALA A 419 -4.08 -29.02 -22.56
N ILE A 420 -3.63 -28.74 -21.32
CA ILE A 420 -4.50 -28.48 -20.17
C ILE A 420 -5.40 -27.28 -20.45
N GLN A 421 -4.84 -26.19 -21.00
CA GLN A 421 -5.58 -24.97 -21.30
C GLN A 421 -6.68 -25.20 -22.35
N ARG A 422 -6.41 -26.02 -23.37
CA ARG A 422 -7.39 -26.37 -24.41
C ARG A 422 -8.49 -27.26 -23.86
N ILE A 423 -8.16 -28.24 -23.01
CA ILE A 423 -9.16 -29.07 -22.34
C ILE A 423 -10.09 -28.20 -21.46
N ARG A 424 -9.53 -27.24 -20.70
CA ARG A 424 -10.32 -26.28 -19.91
C ARG A 424 -11.33 -25.52 -20.77
N ARG A 425 -10.91 -25.04 -21.95
CA ARG A 425 -11.79 -24.30 -22.87
C ARG A 425 -12.94 -25.15 -23.42
N ARG A 426 -12.77 -26.46 -23.57
CA ARG A 426 -13.82 -27.37 -24.08
C ARG A 426 -14.91 -27.70 -23.05
N GLY A 427 -14.75 -27.32 -21.79
CA GLY A 427 -15.79 -27.50 -20.77
C GLY A 427 -15.29 -27.95 -19.39
N PRO A 428 -14.51 -29.04 -19.26
CA PRO A 428 -14.09 -29.51 -17.95
C PRO A 428 -13.04 -28.56 -17.32
N GLN A 429 -13.39 -27.98 -16.17
CA GLN A 429 -12.51 -27.08 -15.41
C GLN A 429 -11.30 -27.79 -14.79
N ALA A 430 -11.30 -29.12 -14.77
CA ALA A 430 -10.20 -29.94 -14.31
C ALA A 430 -9.99 -31.14 -15.23
N CYS A 431 -8.75 -31.58 -15.36
CA CYS A 431 -8.35 -32.70 -16.19
C CYS A 431 -7.33 -33.59 -15.47
N ASN A 432 -7.25 -34.86 -15.85
CA ASN A 432 -6.21 -35.76 -15.36
C ASN A 432 -5.04 -35.87 -16.37
N PHE A 433 -3.96 -36.55 -15.97
CA PHE A 433 -2.78 -36.68 -16.84
C PHE A 433 -3.09 -37.40 -18.16
N GLU A 434 -3.90 -38.47 -18.13
CA GLU A 434 -4.24 -39.23 -19.33
C GLU A 434 -4.96 -38.37 -20.38
N GLN A 435 -5.94 -37.57 -19.96
CA GLN A 435 -6.64 -36.64 -20.86
C GLN A 435 -5.70 -35.63 -21.51
N VAL A 436 -4.74 -35.11 -20.73
CA VAL A 436 -3.73 -34.16 -21.18
C VAL A 436 -2.78 -34.81 -22.17
N PHE A 437 -2.30 -36.02 -21.85
CA PHE A 437 -1.39 -36.76 -22.69
C PHE A 437 -2.04 -37.17 -24.02
N ASP A 438 -3.30 -37.56 -24.01
CA ASP A 438 -4.07 -37.85 -25.21
C ASP A 438 -4.22 -36.61 -26.10
N GLU A 439 -4.54 -35.44 -25.52
CA GLU A 439 -4.66 -34.19 -26.26
C GLU A 439 -3.32 -33.76 -26.89
N TYR A 440 -2.23 -33.93 -26.16
CA TYR A 440 -0.87 -33.75 -26.66
C TYR A 440 -0.56 -34.70 -27.82
N ARG A 441 -0.88 -36.00 -27.71
CA ARG A 441 -0.67 -36.97 -28.80
C ARG A 441 -1.49 -36.64 -30.04
N ARG A 442 -2.75 -36.22 -29.88
CA ARG A 442 -3.60 -35.76 -30.99
C ARG A 442 -3.02 -34.54 -31.70
N SER A 443 -2.31 -33.67 -30.99
CA SER A 443 -1.68 -32.49 -31.60
C SER A 443 -0.49 -32.83 -32.52
N LEU A 444 0.15 -33.97 -32.28
CA LEU A 444 1.34 -34.47 -32.98
C LEU A 444 1.01 -35.49 -34.08
N GLN A 445 -0.17 -35.42 -34.70
CA GLN A 445 -0.70 -36.34 -35.73
C GLN A 445 0.10 -36.41 -37.07
N LEU A 446 1.40 -36.68 -37.03
CA LEU A 446 2.20 -37.26 -38.12
C LEU A 446 3.38 -38.00 -37.48
N GLU A 447 3.53 -39.28 -37.83
CA GLU A 447 4.64 -40.12 -37.39
C GLU A 447 5.96 -39.47 -37.85
N ASP A 448 6.94 -39.34 -36.93
CA ASP A 448 8.23 -38.62 -37.07
C ASP A 448 8.27 -37.10 -36.81
N HIS A 449 7.56 -36.62 -35.78
CA HIS A 449 7.82 -35.27 -35.24
C HIS A 449 9.05 -35.25 -34.29
N PRO A 450 9.97 -34.26 -34.39
CA PRO A 450 11.15 -34.16 -33.51
C PRO A 450 10.78 -33.99 -32.03
N ASP A 451 9.64 -33.38 -31.74
CA ASP A 451 9.15 -33.17 -30.37
C ASP A 451 8.31 -34.35 -29.84
N LYS A 452 8.54 -35.58 -30.29
CA LYS A 452 7.82 -36.77 -29.79
C LYS A 452 8.44 -37.27 -28.49
N PHE A 453 7.89 -36.83 -27.36
CA PHE A 453 8.29 -37.30 -26.04
C PHE A 453 7.53 -38.55 -25.56
N SER A 454 8.20 -39.38 -24.77
CA SER A 454 7.63 -40.58 -24.13
C SER A 454 6.61 -40.22 -23.04
N ARG A 455 5.71 -41.16 -22.70
CA ARG A 455 4.74 -40.98 -21.60
C ARG A 455 5.42 -40.64 -20.27
N ALA A 456 6.53 -41.30 -19.94
CA ALA A 456 7.27 -41.04 -18.70
C ALA A 456 7.88 -39.62 -18.65
N GLN A 457 8.37 -39.11 -19.79
CA GLN A 457 8.86 -37.73 -19.88
C GLN A 457 7.71 -36.71 -19.77
N ALA A 458 6.58 -36.97 -20.44
CA ALA A 458 5.40 -36.13 -20.35
C ALA A 458 4.84 -36.10 -18.91
N PHE A 459 4.86 -37.22 -18.20
CA PHE A 459 4.44 -37.27 -16.80
C PHE A 459 5.36 -36.45 -15.88
N ARG A 460 6.69 -36.53 -16.07
CA ARG A 460 7.64 -35.67 -15.33
C ARG A 460 7.44 -34.18 -15.62
N ALA A 461 7.15 -33.83 -16.87
CA ALA A 461 6.81 -32.45 -17.26
C ALA A 461 5.52 -31.99 -16.58
N PHE A 462 4.50 -32.84 -16.53
CA PHE A 462 3.24 -32.58 -15.84
C PHE A 462 3.43 -32.39 -14.32
N GLU A 463 4.24 -33.23 -13.66
CA GLU A 463 4.59 -33.05 -12.24
C GLU A 463 5.37 -31.76 -11.98
N ARG A 464 6.21 -31.35 -12.93
CA ARG A 464 6.94 -30.09 -12.83
C ARG A 464 5.99 -28.88 -12.90
N LEU A 465 4.95 -28.91 -13.74
CA LEU A 465 3.92 -27.85 -13.77
C LEU A 465 3.22 -27.69 -12.41
N LEU A 466 2.94 -28.81 -11.72
CA LEU A 466 2.40 -28.80 -10.35
C LEU A 466 3.40 -28.20 -9.36
N SER A 467 4.68 -28.60 -9.46
CA SER A 467 5.74 -28.06 -8.59
C SER A 467 5.97 -26.56 -8.77
N MET A 468 5.70 -26.03 -9.98
CA MET A 468 5.79 -24.60 -10.30
C MET A 468 4.50 -23.83 -9.98
N ALA A 469 3.48 -24.49 -9.42
CA ALA A 469 2.16 -23.92 -9.11
C ALA A 469 1.43 -23.27 -10.30
N LEU A 470 1.80 -23.64 -11.53
CA LEU A 470 1.06 -23.28 -12.76
C LEU A 470 -0.21 -24.13 -12.88
N THR A 471 -0.21 -25.29 -12.24
CA THR A 471 -1.37 -26.17 -12.08
C THR A 471 -1.46 -26.64 -10.63
N PHE A 472 -2.64 -27.06 -10.18
CA PHE A 472 -2.86 -27.57 -8.82
C PHE A 472 -3.89 -28.68 -8.80
N TYR A 473 -3.79 -29.58 -7.80
CA TYR A 473 -4.80 -30.60 -7.58
C TYR A 473 -6.09 -29.98 -7.04
N VAL A 474 -7.22 -30.39 -7.60
CA VAL A 474 -8.54 -29.95 -7.11
C VAL A 474 -8.81 -30.44 -5.69
N ASP A 475 -8.37 -31.67 -5.36
CA ASP A 475 -8.36 -32.16 -3.99
C ASP A 475 -7.02 -31.81 -3.32
N PRO A 476 -6.97 -30.92 -2.32
CA PRO A 476 -5.73 -30.55 -1.62
C PRO A 476 -5.11 -31.71 -0.84
N LYS A 477 -5.86 -32.79 -0.60
CA LYS A 477 -5.34 -34.02 0.02
C LYS A 477 -4.81 -35.04 -0.99
N ALA A 478 -4.88 -34.75 -2.30
CA ALA A 478 -4.40 -35.64 -3.35
C ALA A 478 -2.91 -35.98 -3.18
N GLU A 479 -2.08 -35.01 -2.82
CA GLU A 479 -0.63 -35.22 -2.61
C GLU A 479 -0.33 -36.17 -1.45
N GLN A 480 -1.16 -36.15 -0.40
CA GLN A 480 -0.97 -36.95 0.80
C GLN A 480 -1.52 -38.38 0.67
N LYS A 481 -2.44 -38.62 -0.27
CA LYS A 481 -3.15 -39.89 -0.42
C LYS A 481 -2.34 -41.01 -1.09
N GLY A 482 -1.13 -40.73 -1.59
CA GLY A 482 -0.20 -41.76 -2.09
C GLY A 482 -0.72 -42.65 -3.23
N GLY A 483 -1.81 -42.26 -3.90
CA GLY A 483 -2.45 -43.03 -4.98
C GLY A 483 -1.82 -42.79 -6.36
N LEU A 484 -2.41 -43.37 -7.40
CA LEU A 484 -2.03 -43.16 -8.81
C LEU A 484 -2.19 -41.66 -9.17
N ARG A 485 -1.11 -40.89 -9.05
CA ARG A 485 -1.06 -39.43 -9.25
C ARG A 485 -1.53 -38.99 -10.64
N GLU A 486 -1.45 -39.90 -11.61
CA GLU A 486 -1.88 -39.75 -13.00
C GLU A 486 -3.40 -39.51 -13.15
N PHE A 487 -4.23 -40.05 -12.26
CA PHE A 487 -5.69 -39.95 -12.34
C PHE A 487 -6.30 -38.84 -11.49
N HIS A 488 -5.48 -38.12 -10.74
CA HIS A 488 -5.98 -37.01 -9.92
C HIS A 488 -6.35 -35.82 -10.80
N ALA A 489 -7.49 -35.22 -10.50
CA ALA A 489 -7.96 -34.05 -11.23
C ALA A 489 -7.10 -32.82 -10.89
N VAL A 490 -6.61 -32.16 -11.93
CA VAL A 490 -5.77 -30.97 -11.88
C VAL A 490 -6.47 -29.82 -12.60
N ALA A 491 -6.41 -28.64 -12.00
CA ALA A 491 -6.86 -27.39 -12.59
C ALA A 491 -5.65 -26.49 -12.91
N ILE A 492 -5.83 -25.60 -13.88
CA ILE A 492 -4.81 -24.64 -14.30
C ILE A 492 -4.98 -23.32 -13.55
N ASN A 493 -3.86 -22.77 -13.08
CA ASN A 493 -3.79 -21.53 -12.30
C ASN A 493 -3.42 -20.30 -13.15
N VAL A 494 -3.23 -20.49 -14.45
CA VAL A 494 -2.75 -19.48 -15.40
C VAL A 494 -3.86 -19.17 -16.42
N SER A 495 -4.00 -17.91 -16.78
CA SER A 495 -4.91 -17.43 -17.81
C SER A 495 -4.36 -17.68 -19.22
N HIS A 496 -5.21 -17.57 -20.24
CA HIS A 496 -4.75 -17.70 -21.62
C HIS A 496 -3.76 -16.60 -22.01
N GLU A 497 -4.01 -15.36 -21.57
CA GLU A 497 -3.21 -14.20 -21.89
C GLU A 497 -1.80 -14.31 -21.30
N GLU A 498 -1.68 -14.81 -20.06
CA GLU A 498 -0.39 -15.07 -19.41
C GLU A 498 0.40 -16.18 -20.11
N ILE A 499 -0.27 -17.25 -20.59
CA ILE A 499 0.38 -18.31 -21.36
C ILE A 499 0.90 -17.74 -22.69
N GLU A 500 0.08 -16.95 -23.39
CA GLU A 500 0.47 -16.34 -24.65
C GLU A 500 1.64 -15.35 -24.46
N ALA A 501 1.58 -14.53 -23.41
CA ALA A 501 2.65 -13.60 -23.05
C ALA A 501 3.95 -14.34 -22.71
N GLY A 502 3.89 -15.38 -21.87
CA GLY A 502 5.06 -16.19 -21.51
C GLY A 502 5.65 -16.97 -22.67
N MET A 503 4.82 -17.47 -23.59
CA MET A 503 5.33 -18.17 -24.78
C MET A 503 6.10 -17.25 -25.74
N LYS A 504 5.75 -15.95 -25.80
CA LYS A 504 6.47 -14.95 -26.60
C LYS A 504 7.88 -14.66 -26.07
N THR A 505 8.15 -14.92 -24.79
CA THR A 505 9.47 -14.69 -24.18
C THR A 505 10.43 -15.88 -24.32
N VAL A 506 9.93 -17.07 -24.73
CA VAL A 506 10.75 -18.27 -24.88
C VAL A 506 11.57 -18.19 -26.16
N GLU A 507 12.92 -18.16 -26.04
CA GLU A 507 13.85 -17.98 -27.17
C GLU A 507 13.67 -19.00 -28.32
N ASN A 508 13.21 -20.21 -28.01
CA ASN A 508 13.04 -21.32 -28.98
C ASN A 508 11.63 -21.92 -28.93
N CYS A 509 10.58 -21.08 -28.86
CA CYS A 509 9.19 -21.59 -28.91
C CYS A 509 8.83 -22.12 -30.31
N PRO A 510 8.35 -23.38 -30.46
CA PRO A 510 7.86 -23.85 -31.75
C PRO A 510 6.68 -22.99 -32.22
N SER A 511 6.76 -22.42 -33.43
CA SER A 511 5.70 -21.59 -34.02
C SER A 511 4.35 -22.32 -34.13
N ARG A 512 4.40 -23.64 -34.26
CA ARG A 512 3.24 -24.54 -34.21
C ARG A 512 2.52 -24.47 -32.86
N LEU A 513 3.24 -24.31 -31.76
CA LEU A 513 2.66 -24.28 -30.41
C LEU A 513 1.82 -23.02 -30.17
N LEU A 514 2.34 -21.86 -30.57
CA LEU A 514 1.58 -20.59 -30.59
C LEU A 514 0.33 -20.70 -31.48
N THR A 515 0.51 -21.31 -32.65
CA THR A 515 -0.60 -21.58 -33.57
C THR A 515 -1.62 -22.53 -32.96
N TRP A 516 -1.18 -23.54 -32.22
CA TRP A 516 -2.02 -24.55 -31.56
C TRP A 516 -2.83 -23.98 -30.41
N LEU A 517 -2.26 -23.04 -29.64
CA LEU A 517 -2.96 -22.27 -28.62
C LEU A 517 -4.08 -21.41 -29.23
N ASN A 518 -3.80 -20.76 -30.38
CA ASN A 518 -4.71 -19.79 -31.01
C ASN A 518 -5.76 -20.39 -31.95
N ARG A 519 -5.47 -21.53 -32.61
CA ARG A 519 -6.33 -22.10 -33.68
C ARG A 519 -7.72 -22.57 -33.23
N GLU A 520 -8.03 -22.59 -31.94
CA GLU A 520 -9.39 -22.89 -31.46
C GLU A 520 -10.33 -21.68 -31.41
N ALA A 521 -9.85 -20.44 -31.60
CA ALA A 521 -10.76 -19.29 -31.74
C ALA A 521 -11.69 -19.42 -32.96
N VAL A 522 -11.30 -20.18 -33.98
CA VAL A 522 -12.06 -20.30 -35.24
C VAL A 522 -13.13 -21.40 -35.15
N GLN A 523 -12.90 -22.50 -34.42
CA GLN A 523 -13.87 -23.61 -34.37
C GLN A 523 -15.07 -23.37 -33.46
N ALA A 524 -14.99 -22.45 -32.49
CA ALA A 524 -16.14 -22.07 -31.66
C ALA A 524 -17.17 -21.21 -32.43
N SER A 525 -16.76 -20.51 -33.49
CA SER A 525 -17.67 -19.68 -34.31
C SER A 525 -18.51 -20.47 -35.31
N TYR A 526 -18.10 -21.69 -35.67
CA TYR A 526 -18.81 -22.55 -36.63
C TYR A 526 -19.69 -23.62 -35.97
N ALA A 527 -19.77 -23.66 -34.64
CA ALA A 527 -20.63 -24.58 -33.89
C ALA A 527 -21.96 -23.92 -33.45
N ALA A 528 -22.22 -22.67 -33.87
CA ALA A 528 -23.40 -21.89 -33.53
C ALA A 528 -24.29 -21.50 -34.73
N ASP A 529 -24.04 -22.10 -35.91
CA ASP A 529 -24.90 -21.99 -37.10
C ASP A 529 -25.62 -23.31 -37.42
#